data_AF-B3S3V9-F1
#
_entry.id   AF-B3S3V9-F1
#
_cell.length_a   1.000
_cell.length_b   1.000
_cell.length_c   1.000
_cell.angle_alpha   90.00
_cell.angle_beta   90.00
_cell.angle_gamma   90.00
#
_symmetry.space_group_name_H-M   'P 1'
#
loop_
_entity.id
_entity.type
_entity.pdbx_description
1 polymer ?
#
loop_
_entity_poly.entity_id
_entity_poly.type
_entity_poly.pdbx_seq_one_letter_code
_entity_poly.pdbx_strand_id
1 'polypeptide(L)'
;MQFEEVSQKQSNNKIKRSHLIAGIILIIVAFAIGLLIGIFTQKAANGHLGEQDSTITRPTMTATRATNRIPPTTERPASPPPATNSRPTASKPTKPTIPDICKAKVKPLLLVGVDGFRWDFFNRGFSPNISKFAAKGVRAEYMESVFPTKTFPNLYTIVTGLYPAYHGIVANSFYDPVYNQRFFMGSRNATQSRWWGGEPIWVTARKHNLKSATYFWVGSASEIAGYRPNYWYLYDGAVSFMDRVDQFFKWIEMPEDERPTMMILYFDEPDVAARGHGPDSPEVNEQIKVIDDLMGAILHGLKERGMQDCVNIILTANHGIRKTCCNRIIYFDKYVNTTNVSVRNSGGFGDIQTKSGQVSDRR
;
A
#
# COMPACT_ATOMS: atom_id res chain seq x y z
N MET A 1 -20.16 -42.06 42.07
CA MET A 1 -19.44 -42.08 40.78
C MET A 1 -20.26 -41.47 39.64
N GLN A 2 -21.17 -42.18 38.95
CA GLN A 2 -21.66 -41.71 37.63
C GLN A 2 -22.51 -40.41 37.64
N PHE A 3 -23.08 -40.00 38.79
CA PHE A 3 -23.84 -38.75 38.92
C PHE A 3 -22.99 -37.50 39.20
N GLU A 4 -21.81 -37.65 39.81
CA GLU A 4 -20.96 -36.51 40.21
C GLU A 4 -20.25 -35.89 39.00
N GLU A 5 -19.82 -36.73 38.06
CA GLU A 5 -19.10 -36.33 36.84
C GLU A 5 -19.99 -35.43 35.94
N VAL A 6 -21.28 -35.74 35.83
CA VAL A 6 -22.26 -34.92 35.08
C VAL A 6 -22.42 -33.54 35.74
N SER A 7 -22.47 -33.48 37.06
CA SER A 7 -22.59 -32.23 37.83
C SER A 7 -21.37 -31.31 37.63
N GLN A 8 -20.15 -31.86 37.75
CA GLN A 8 -18.93 -31.10 37.48
C GLN A 8 -18.86 -30.60 36.02
N LYS A 9 -19.29 -31.43 35.05
CA LYS A 9 -19.29 -31.09 33.62
C LYS A 9 -20.29 -29.97 33.29
N GLN A 10 -21.46 -29.95 33.93
CA GLN A 10 -22.40 -28.82 33.84
C GLN A 10 -21.87 -27.55 34.52
N SER A 11 -21.25 -27.67 35.70
CA SER A 11 -20.67 -26.55 36.44
C SER A 11 -19.56 -25.84 35.63
N ASN A 12 -18.59 -26.61 35.11
CA ASN A 12 -17.53 -26.08 34.25
C ASN A 12 -18.07 -25.41 32.96
N ASN A 13 -19.18 -25.92 32.40
CA ASN A 13 -19.81 -25.28 31.25
C ASN A 13 -20.54 -23.98 31.61
N LYS A 14 -21.15 -23.87 32.80
CA LYS A 14 -21.69 -22.57 33.30
C LYS A 14 -20.57 -21.55 33.48
N ILE A 15 -19.45 -21.94 34.10
CA ILE A 15 -18.27 -21.08 34.35
C ILE A 15 -17.65 -20.60 33.03
N LYS A 16 -17.47 -21.49 32.04
CA LYS A 16 -17.00 -21.08 30.70
C LYS A 16 -17.96 -20.10 30.01
N ARG A 17 -19.27 -20.28 30.18
CA ARG A 17 -20.28 -19.40 29.58
C ARG A 17 -20.35 -18.02 30.25
N SER A 18 -20.17 -17.93 31.58
CA SER A 18 -20.10 -16.64 32.28
C SER A 18 -18.83 -15.85 31.93
N HIS A 19 -17.66 -16.50 31.82
CA HIS A 19 -16.45 -15.83 31.36
C HIS A 19 -16.55 -15.35 29.90
N LEU A 20 -17.19 -16.12 29.02
CA LEU A 20 -17.44 -15.70 27.64
C LEU A 20 -18.36 -14.46 27.56
N ILE A 21 -19.46 -14.46 28.33
CA ILE A 21 -20.38 -13.31 28.42
C ILE A 21 -19.67 -12.08 29.01
N ALA A 22 -18.88 -12.25 30.08
CA ALA A 22 -18.11 -11.17 30.67
C ALA A 22 -17.09 -10.58 29.69
N GLY A 23 -16.39 -11.41 28.90
CA GLY A 23 -15.47 -10.95 27.85
C GLY A 23 -16.17 -10.16 26.74
N ILE A 24 -17.34 -10.61 26.28
CA ILE A 24 -18.15 -9.90 25.28
C ILE A 24 -18.61 -8.52 25.82
N ILE A 25 -19.07 -8.45 27.07
CA ILE A 25 -19.44 -7.18 27.71
C ILE A 25 -18.24 -6.23 27.80
N LEU A 26 -17.05 -6.74 28.17
CA LEU A 26 -15.82 -5.95 28.26
C LEU A 26 -15.40 -5.36 26.90
N ILE A 27 -15.55 -6.13 25.82
CA ILE A 27 -15.29 -5.68 24.44
C ILE A 27 -16.30 -4.58 24.03
N ILE A 28 -17.60 -4.77 24.31
CA ILE A 28 -18.65 -3.78 23.99
C ILE A 28 -18.41 -2.47 24.75
N VAL A 29 -18.06 -2.54 26.04
CA VAL A 29 -17.74 -1.35 26.86
C VAL A 29 -16.49 -0.64 26.34
N ALA A 30 -15.42 -1.37 26.00
CA ALA A 30 -14.22 -0.78 25.41
C ALA A 30 -14.50 -0.09 24.07
N PHE A 31 -15.34 -0.69 23.22
CA PHE A 31 -15.74 -0.11 21.93
C PHE A 31 -16.59 1.15 22.10
N ALA A 32 -17.55 1.15 23.04
CA ALA A 32 -18.37 2.32 23.36
C ALA A 32 -17.55 3.49 23.92
N ILE A 33 -16.57 3.21 24.80
CA ILE A 33 -15.63 4.21 25.33
C ILE A 33 -14.75 4.78 24.20
N GLY A 34 -14.24 3.93 23.30
CA GLY A 34 -13.48 4.37 22.12
C GLY A 34 -14.29 5.28 21.20
N LEU A 35 -15.55 4.93 20.95
CA LEU A 35 -16.48 5.73 20.13
C LEU A 35 -16.75 7.11 20.75
N LEU A 36 -16.99 7.15 22.07
CA LEU A 36 -17.19 8.40 22.82
C LEU A 36 -15.95 9.31 22.77
N ILE A 37 -14.75 8.75 22.98
CA ILE A 37 -13.49 9.51 22.88
C ILE A 37 -13.30 10.07 21.46
N GLY A 38 -13.58 9.28 20.42
CA GLY A 38 -13.53 9.75 19.03
C GLY A 38 -14.50 10.90 18.73
N ILE A 39 -15.74 10.82 19.22
CA ILE A 39 -16.75 11.88 19.05
C ILE A 39 -16.31 13.17 19.76
N PHE A 40 -15.74 13.09 20.97
CA PHE A 40 -15.27 14.26 21.71
C PHE A 40 -14.02 14.90 21.09
N THR A 41 -13.05 14.12 20.60
CA THR A 41 -11.86 14.69 19.92
C THR A 41 -12.22 15.32 18.57
N GLN A 42 -13.12 14.71 17.80
CA GLN A 42 -13.58 15.28 16.53
C GLN A 42 -14.41 16.56 16.72
N LYS A 43 -15.20 16.64 17.81
CA LYS A 43 -15.93 17.87 18.18
C LYS A 43 -14.99 19.00 18.65
N ALA A 44 -13.85 18.67 19.28
CA ALA A 44 -12.82 19.65 19.61
C ALA A 44 -12.07 20.16 18.37
N ALA A 45 -11.73 19.28 17.43
CA ALA A 45 -11.03 19.64 16.19
C ALA A 45 -11.87 20.58 15.29
N ASN A 46 -13.17 20.35 15.19
CA ASN A 46 -14.07 21.19 14.37
C ASN A 46 -14.41 22.55 15.02
N GLY A 47 -13.95 22.83 16.25
CA GLY A 47 -14.27 24.05 17.01
C GLY A 47 -13.36 25.26 16.75
N HIS A 48 -12.59 25.28 15.66
CA HIS A 48 -11.55 26.30 15.43
C HIS A 48 -11.39 26.84 14.01
N LEU A 49 -12.40 26.65 13.14
CA LEU A 49 -12.48 27.30 11.82
C LEU A 49 -13.85 27.95 11.65
N GLY A 50 -13.94 29.24 12.05
CA GLY A 50 -15.18 30.01 12.04
C GLY A 50 -14.93 31.51 12.23
N GLU A 51 -14.72 32.19 11.09
CA GLU A 51 -15.28 33.51 10.75
C GLU A 51 -15.26 34.66 11.80
N GLN A 52 -14.45 35.69 11.54
CA GLN A 52 -14.68 37.05 12.05
C GLN A 52 -14.24 38.10 11.01
N ASP A 53 -15.13 39.06 10.72
CA ASP A 53 -14.80 40.38 10.19
C ASP A 53 -15.72 41.44 10.82
N SER A 54 -15.17 42.62 11.11
CA SER A 54 -15.87 43.87 11.52
C SER A 54 -16.78 43.76 12.79
N THR A 55 -16.57 44.48 13.89
CA THR A 55 -16.41 45.93 14.03
C THR A 55 -16.05 46.31 15.50
N ILE A 56 -15.52 47.54 15.70
CA ILE A 56 -15.66 48.44 16.87
C ILE A 56 -15.78 47.75 18.27
N THR A 57 -14.82 47.90 19.19
CA THR A 57 -14.67 49.11 20.03
C THR A 57 -13.27 49.20 20.66
N ARG A 58 -12.84 50.42 21.05
CA ARG A 58 -11.63 50.65 21.88
C ARG A 58 -12.01 50.83 23.35
N PRO A 59 -11.17 50.41 24.30
CA PRO A 59 -10.69 51.39 25.27
C PRO A 59 -9.16 51.38 25.49
N THR A 60 -8.70 52.43 26.15
CA THR A 60 -7.28 52.80 26.37
C THR A 60 -6.67 52.10 27.59
N MET A 61 -5.37 51.76 27.55
CA MET A 61 -4.43 51.90 28.70
C MET A 61 -2.96 51.91 28.22
N THR A 62 -2.40 53.12 28.16
CA THR A 62 -1.06 53.57 28.58
C THR A 62 0.16 52.60 28.61
N ALA A 63 1.18 52.90 27.79
CA ALA A 63 2.61 52.70 28.10
C ALA A 63 3.46 53.77 27.36
N THR A 64 4.62 54.18 27.90
CA THR A 64 5.25 55.48 27.56
C THR A 64 6.78 55.43 27.41
N ARG A 65 7.34 56.24 26.48
CA ARG A 65 8.78 56.49 26.15
C ARG A 65 9.57 55.29 25.58
N ALA A 66 10.30 55.32 24.46
CA ALA A 66 10.78 56.32 23.47
C ALA A 66 12.23 56.89 23.62
N THR A 67 13.03 56.62 22.58
CA THR A 67 14.20 57.37 22.06
C THR A 67 14.28 57.06 20.54
N ASN A 68 14.23 58.00 19.58
CA ASN A 68 15.28 58.96 19.15
C ASN A 68 16.60 58.25 18.75
N ARG A 69 17.18 58.42 17.55
CA ARG A 69 16.98 59.37 16.39
C ARG A 69 17.25 58.59 15.05
N ILE A 70 17.60 59.07 13.83
CA ILE A 70 18.17 60.34 13.31
C ILE A 70 17.44 60.84 12.00
N PRO A 71 17.94 61.01 10.73
CA PRO A 71 17.30 61.87 9.72
C PRO A 71 16.71 61.17 8.45
N PRO A 72 16.04 61.91 7.55
CA PRO A 72 15.59 61.44 6.22
C PRO A 72 16.31 62.09 5.01
N THR A 73 16.37 61.39 3.87
CA THR A 73 16.57 61.98 2.53
C THR A 73 16.05 61.05 1.41
N THR A 74 15.40 61.66 0.38
CA THR A 74 15.36 61.31 -1.07
C THR A 74 15.70 59.87 -1.51
N GLU A 75 14.92 59.17 -2.35
CA GLU A 75 14.18 59.61 -3.56
C GLU A 75 12.86 58.82 -3.80
N ARG A 76 12.14 59.15 -4.89
CA ARG A 76 10.85 58.53 -5.29
C ARG A 76 10.89 57.98 -6.73
N PRO A 77 11.02 56.65 -6.92
CA PRO A 77 10.82 56.01 -8.23
C PRO A 77 9.39 56.18 -8.76
N ALA A 78 9.22 56.03 -10.08
CA ALA A 78 8.00 56.43 -10.80
C ALA A 78 6.78 55.51 -10.56
N SER A 79 5.58 56.09 -10.76
CA SER A 79 4.30 55.36 -10.80
C SER A 79 4.25 54.36 -11.96
N PRO A 80 3.58 53.20 -11.82
CA PRO A 80 3.30 52.31 -12.94
C PRO A 80 2.41 52.96 -14.02
N PRO A 81 2.52 52.55 -15.29
CA PRO A 81 1.62 52.99 -16.35
C PRO A 81 0.18 52.45 -16.14
N PRO A 82 -0.86 53.06 -16.75
CA PRO A 82 -2.24 52.64 -16.56
C PRO A 82 -2.50 51.23 -17.09
N ALA A 83 -3.14 50.38 -16.28
CA ALA A 83 -3.56 49.05 -16.71
C ALA A 83 -4.68 49.13 -17.76
N THR A 84 -4.40 48.70 -18.98
CA THR A 84 -5.39 48.62 -20.06
C THR A 84 -6.40 47.50 -19.79
N ASN A 85 -7.66 47.86 -19.56
CA ASN A 85 -8.76 46.92 -19.26
C ASN A 85 -9.23 46.11 -20.49
N SER A 86 -8.35 45.32 -21.10
CA SER A 86 -8.74 44.24 -22.00
C SER A 86 -9.14 43.00 -21.20
N ARG A 87 -10.39 42.98 -20.72
CA ARG A 87 -10.98 41.84 -19.99
C ARG A 87 -10.87 40.57 -20.86
N PRO A 88 -10.12 39.53 -20.46
CA PRO A 88 -10.12 38.27 -21.20
C PRO A 88 -11.53 37.70 -21.20
N THR A 89 -12.07 37.35 -22.37
CA THR A 89 -13.29 36.54 -22.46
C THR A 89 -12.96 35.17 -21.90
N ALA A 90 -13.36 34.92 -20.65
CA ALA A 90 -13.19 33.63 -20.00
C ALA A 90 -13.83 32.55 -20.85
N SER A 91 -13.00 31.73 -21.50
CA SER A 91 -13.45 30.49 -22.11
C SER A 91 -14.14 29.67 -21.03
N LYS A 92 -15.32 29.12 -21.35
CA LYS A 92 -15.92 28.11 -20.48
C LYS A 92 -14.88 27.02 -20.25
N PRO A 93 -14.74 26.45 -19.03
CA PRO A 93 -13.86 25.32 -18.81
C PRO A 93 -14.27 24.15 -19.71
N THR A 94 -13.58 24.01 -20.84
CA THR A 94 -13.80 22.89 -21.76
C THR A 94 -13.38 21.65 -20.99
N LYS A 95 -14.35 20.77 -20.68
CA LYS A 95 -14.06 19.49 -20.02
C LYS A 95 -12.91 18.83 -20.81
N PRO A 96 -11.79 18.45 -20.18
CA PRO A 96 -10.62 17.94 -20.90
C PRO A 96 -11.04 16.83 -21.87
N THR A 97 -10.73 17.03 -23.15
CA THR A 97 -10.99 16.01 -24.17
C THR A 97 -10.18 14.78 -23.80
N ILE A 98 -10.86 13.65 -23.61
CA ILE A 98 -10.21 12.38 -23.26
C ILE A 98 -9.12 12.09 -24.32
N PRO A 99 -7.85 11.89 -23.93
CA PRO A 99 -6.76 11.79 -24.88
C PRO A 99 -6.90 10.60 -25.83
N ASP A 100 -6.47 10.77 -27.09
CA ASP A 100 -6.46 9.69 -28.07
C ASP A 100 -5.25 8.76 -27.89
N ILE A 101 -5.32 7.93 -26.85
CA ILE A 101 -4.33 6.90 -26.52
C ILE A 101 -4.24 5.84 -27.63
N CYS A 102 -5.32 5.65 -28.38
CA CYS A 102 -5.34 4.72 -29.50
C CYS A 102 -4.52 5.22 -30.70
N LYS A 103 -4.25 6.53 -30.81
CA LYS A 103 -3.22 7.11 -31.71
C LYS A 103 -1.82 7.27 -31.09
N ALA A 104 -1.67 7.28 -29.76
CA ALA A 104 -0.37 7.46 -29.10
C ALA A 104 0.69 6.42 -29.55
N LYS A 105 1.95 6.86 -29.75
CA LYS A 105 3.06 6.03 -30.25
C LYS A 105 3.48 4.92 -29.28
N VAL A 106 3.40 5.19 -27.99
CA VAL A 106 3.63 4.21 -26.91
C VAL A 106 2.28 3.86 -26.30
N LYS A 107 1.91 2.58 -26.31
CA LYS A 107 0.68 2.11 -25.67
C LYS A 107 0.89 1.96 -24.16
N PRO A 108 0.03 2.55 -23.31
CA PRO A 108 0.18 2.42 -21.87
C PRO A 108 0.17 0.97 -21.41
N LEU A 109 0.94 0.68 -20.37
CA LEU A 109 0.92 -0.57 -19.63
C LEU A 109 0.27 -0.36 -18.26
N LEU A 110 -0.76 -1.15 -17.95
CA LEU A 110 -1.30 -1.34 -16.62
C LEU A 110 -0.80 -2.69 -16.06
N LEU A 111 -0.01 -2.65 -14.99
CA LEU A 111 0.36 -3.83 -14.20
C LEU A 111 -0.51 -3.90 -12.94
N VAL A 112 -1.32 -4.95 -12.80
CA VAL A 112 -2.15 -5.23 -11.63
C VAL A 112 -1.54 -6.39 -10.85
N GLY A 113 -1.08 -6.12 -9.63
CA GLY A 113 -0.57 -7.14 -8.70
C GLY A 113 -1.57 -7.45 -7.60
N VAL A 114 -1.81 -8.74 -7.37
CA VAL A 114 -2.77 -9.25 -6.39
C VAL A 114 -2.04 -10.19 -5.42
N ASP A 115 -1.87 -9.80 -4.15
CA ASP A 115 -1.13 -10.59 -3.15
C ASP A 115 -1.82 -11.93 -2.88
N GLY A 116 -1.07 -13.02 -2.86
CA GLY A 116 -1.57 -14.35 -2.46
C GLY A 116 -2.56 -15.02 -3.41
N PHE A 117 -2.85 -14.45 -4.60
CA PHE A 117 -3.77 -15.04 -5.58
C PHE A 117 -3.15 -16.30 -6.21
N ARG A 118 -3.34 -17.45 -5.54
CA ARG A 118 -2.84 -18.76 -5.97
C ARG A 118 -3.42 -19.13 -7.33
N TRP A 119 -2.62 -19.78 -8.18
CA TRP A 119 -2.95 -20.05 -9.59
C TRP A 119 -4.30 -20.78 -9.81
N ASP A 120 -4.68 -21.64 -8.87
CA ASP A 120 -5.91 -22.42 -8.85
C ASP A 120 -7.13 -21.65 -8.34
N PHE A 121 -6.96 -20.46 -7.74
CA PHE A 121 -8.07 -19.64 -7.28
C PHE A 121 -8.97 -19.18 -8.44
N PHE A 122 -8.38 -18.98 -9.63
CA PHE A 122 -9.11 -18.76 -10.88
C PHE A 122 -10.09 -19.90 -11.21
N ASN A 123 -9.74 -21.15 -10.88
CA ASN A 123 -10.56 -22.34 -11.17
C ASN A 123 -11.74 -22.51 -10.19
N ARG A 124 -11.90 -21.65 -9.17
CA ARG A 124 -12.97 -21.74 -8.17
C ARG A 124 -14.33 -21.24 -8.67
N GLY A 125 -14.40 -20.68 -9.89
CA GLY A 125 -15.66 -20.22 -10.51
C GLY A 125 -16.15 -18.84 -10.04
N PHE A 126 -15.38 -18.12 -9.21
CA PHE A 126 -15.75 -16.82 -8.64
C PHE A 126 -15.18 -15.61 -9.40
N SER A 127 -14.45 -15.82 -10.50
CA SER A 127 -13.77 -14.74 -11.25
C SER A 127 -14.20 -14.67 -12.74
N PRO A 128 -15.46 -14.31 -13.05
CA PRO A 128 -15.97 -14.27 -14.42
C PRO A 128 -15.37 -13.17 -15.31
N ASN A 129 -14.98 -12.00 -14.79
CA ASN A 129 -14.40 -10.91 -15.59
C ASN A 129 -12.93 -11.19 -15.92
N ILE A 130 -12.16 -11.71 -14.97
CA ILE A 130 -10.80 -12.23 -15.18
C ILE A 130 -10.83 -13.42 -16.15
N SER A 131 -11.89 -14.25 -16.10
CA SER A 131 -12.09 -15.33 -17.09
C SER A 131 -12.33 -14.78 -18.51
N LYS A 132 -13.19 -13.76 -18.67
CA LYS A 132 -13.42 -13.09 -19.96
C LYS A 132 -12.16 -12.39 -20.49
N PHE A 133 -11.34 -11.83 -19.60
CA PHE A 133 -10.06 -11.22 -19.93
C PHE A 133 -9.05 -12.25 -20.41
N ALA A 134 -8.84 -13.33 -19.64
CA ALA A 134 -7.94 -14.43 -20.01
C ALA A 134 -8.36 -15.10 -21.33
N ALA A 135 -9.66 -15.28 -21.57
CA ALA A 135 -10.21 -15.86 -22.80
C ALA A 135 -10.06 -14.97 -24.06
N LYS A 136 -9.62 -13.71 -23.89
CA LYS A 136 -9.34 -12.76 -24.98
C LYS A 136 -7.85 -12.35 -25.07
N GLY A 137 -7.02 -12.83 -24.15
CA GLY A 137 -5.61 -12.46 -24.04
C GLY A 137 -4.70 -13.68 -24.01
N VAL A 138 -3.57 -13.55 -23.31
CA VAL A 138 -2.63 -14.65 -23.06
C VAL A 138 -2.68 -15.03 -21.59
N ARG A 139 -2.79 -16.33 -21.29
CA ARG A 139 -2.79 -16.88 -19.94
C ARG A 139 -1.74 -18.00 -19.84
N ALA A 140 -0.88 -17.93 -18.83
CA ALA A 140 -0.12 -19.09 -18.35
C ALA A 140 -0.96 -19.90 -17.35
N GLU A 141 -0.69 -21.21 -17.22
CA GLU A 141 -1.38 -22.05 -16.23
C GLU A 141 -1.14 -21.53 -14.80
N TYR A 142 0.12 -21.23 -14.50
CA TYR A 142 0.64 -20.59 -13.29
C TYR A 142 1.87 -19.73 -13.65
N MET A 143 2.38 -18.95 -12.68
CA MET A 143 3.68 -18.30 -12.74
C MET A 143 4.51 -18.79 -11.55
N GLU A 144 5.79 -19.12 -11.74
CA GLU A 144 6.65 -19.57 -10.65
C GLU A 144 7.20 -18.39 -9.85
N SER A 145 7.00 -18.43 -8.53
CA SER A 145 7.55 -17.47 -7.58
C SER A 145 9.02 -17.77 -7.26
N VAL A 146 9.84 -16.74 -7.11
CA VAL A 146 11.20 -16.91 -6.59
C VAL A 146 11.21 -17.21 -5.09
N PHE A 147 12.23 -17.94 -4.65
CA PHE A 147 12.44 -18.25 -3.24
C PHE A 147 13.11 -17.07 -2.50
N PRO A 148 12.67 -16.72 -1.28
CA PRO A 148 11.51 -17.27 -0.57
C PRO A 148 10.19 -16.67 -1.08
N THR A 149 9.14 -17.49 -1.13
CA THR A 149 7.79 -17.10 -1.58
C THR A 149 7.14 -16.16 -0.56
N LYS A 150 7.47 -14.87 -0.67
CA LYS A 150 7.12 -13.79 0.25
C LYS A 150 6.83 -12.51 -0.54
N THR A 151 5.90 -11.70 -0.01
CA THR A 151 5.36 -10.48 -0.62
C THR A 151 6.43 -9.54 -1.18
N PHE A 152 7.36 -9.07 -0.34
CA PHE A 152 8.33 -8.04 -0.75
C PHE A 152 9.38 -8.56 -1.74
N PRO A 153 10.03 -9.73 -1.51
CA PRO A 153 10.94 -10.30 -2.50
C PRO A 153 10.29 -10.49 -3.88
N ASN A 154 9.11 -11.12 -3.95
CA ASN A 154 8.52 -11.47 -5.25
C ASN A 154 7.94 -10.24 -5.98
N LEU A 155 7.30 -9.29 -5.29
CA LEU A 155 6.82 -8.05 -5.94
C LEU A 155 7.98 -7.20 -6.46
N TYR A 156 9.14 -7.21 -5.79
CA TYR A 156 10.32 -6.48 -6.27
C TYR A 156 11.07 -7.24 -7.39
N THR A 157 11.08 -8.58 -7.35
CA THR A 157 11.53 -9.43 -8.48
C THR A 157 10.73 -9.14 -9.76
N ILE A 158 9.39 -9.11 -9.69
CA ILE A 158 8.49 -8.87 -10.85
C ILE A 158 8.85 -7.58 -11.60
N VAL A 159 9.31 -6.54 -10.90
CA VAL A 159 9.64 -5.24 -11.50
C VAL A 159 11.13 -5.03 -11.78
N THR A 160 12.02 -5.94 -11.37
CA THR A 160 13.48 -5.84 -11.60
C THR A 160 14.05 -6.95 -12.49
N GLY A 161 13.35 -8.07 -12.64
CA GLY A 161 13.87 -9.27 -13.33
C GLY A 161 15.01 -9.99 -12.59
N LEU A 162 15.29 -9.61 -11.34
CA LEU A 162 16.41 -10.12 -10.54
C LEU A 162 15.93 -11.07 -9.43
N TYR A 163 16.74 -12.08 -9.10
CA TYR A 163 16.52 -12.88 -7.89
C TYR A 163 16.75 -12.05 -6.60
N PRO A 164 16.16 -12.44 -5.46
CA PRO A 164 16.27 -11.70 -4.21
C PRO A 164 17.70 -11.46 -3.70
N ALA A 165 18.63 -12.37 -4.01
CA ALA A 165 20.05 -12.24 -3.70
C ALA A 165 20.75 -11.08 -4.45
N TYR A 166 20.25 -10.69 -5.63
CA TYR A 166 20.83 -9.60 -6.44
C TYR A 166 20.12 -8.26 -6.22
N HIS A 167 18.83 -8.26 -5.88
CA HIS A 167 18.07 -7.04 -5.62
C HIS A 167 17.98 -6.64 -4.14
N GLY A 168 18.68 -7.35 -3.25
CA GLY A 168 18.86 -7.03 -1.82
C GLY A 168 17.66 -7.36 -0.91
N ILE A 169 16.43 -7.24 -1.40
CA ILE A 169 15.20 -7.56 -0.65
C ILE A 169 15.00 -9.08 -0.53
N VAL A 170 15.77 -9.72 0.36
CA VAL A 170 15.78 -11.19 0.54
C VAL A 170 14.58 -11.74 1.33
N ALA A 171 13.91 -10.92 2.13
CA ALA A 171 12.74 -11.32 2.91
C ALA A 171 11.84 -10.12 3.29
N ASN A 172 10.63 -10.38 3.79
CA ASN A 172 9.75 -9.35 4.38
C ASN A 172 10.36 -8.69 5.64
N SER A 173 11.31 -9.39 6.29
CA SER A 173 12.22 -8.81 7.29
C SER A 173 13.55 -9.57 7.29
N PHE A 174 14.67 -8.85 7.41
CA PHE A 174 16.01 -9.41 7.51
C PHE A 174 16.92 -8.44 8.26
N TYR A 175 18.12 -8.88 8.63
CA TYR A 175 19.17 -8.05 9.23
C TYR A 175 20.37 -8.01 8.30
N ASP A 176 20.93 -6.81 8.11
CA ASP A 176 22.14 -6.60 7.34
C ASP A 176 23.33 -6.32 8.29
N PRO A 177 24.44 -7.09 8.20
CA PRO A 177 25.59 -6.94 9.08
C PRO A 177 26.50 -5.76 8.72
N VAL A 178 26.51 -5.29 7.47
CA VAL A 178 27.30 -4.14 7.02
C VAL A 178 26.65 -2.85 7.51
N TYR A 179 25.31 -2.79 7.47
CA TYR A 179 24.53 -1.69 8.02
C TYR A 179 24.26 -1.81 9.53
N ASN A 180 24.55 -2.95 10.16
CA ASN A 180 24.21 -3.30 11.55
C ASN A 180 22.73 -3.01 11.90
N GLN A 181 21.81 -3.26 10.96
CA GLN A 181 20.42 -2.80 11.06
C GLN A 181 19.41 -3.77 10.44
N ARG A 182 18.14 -3.65 10.85
CA ARG A 182 17.05 -4.52 10.43
C ARG A 182 16.15 -3.86 9.39
N PHE A 183 15.90 -4.57 8.28
CA PHE A 183 14.79 -4.29 7.37
C PHE A 183 13.49 -4.90 7.89
N PHE A 184 12.39 -4.16 7.79
CA PHE A 184 11.04 -4.65 8.05
C PHE A 184 10.05 -3.85 7.21
N MET A 185 9.21 -4.53 6.42
CA MET A 185 8.31 -3.93 5.42
C MET A 185 7.53 -2.68 5.89
N GLY A 186 6.95 -2.70 7.11
CA GLY A 186 6.13 -1.60 7.64
C GLY A 186 6.90 -0.52 8.40
N SER A 187 8.24 -0.51 8.34
CA SER A 187 9.07 0.48 9.06
C SER A 187 9.42 1.67 8.17
N ARG A 188 9.56 2.88 8.76
CA ARG A 188 10.12 4.05 8.05
C ARG A 188 11.56 3.84 7.55
N ASN A 189 12.26 2.82 8.05
CA ASN A 189 13.58 2.42 7.56
C ASN A 189 13.50 1.76 6.17
N ALA A 190 12.38 1.12 5.84
CA ALA A 190 12.22 0.37 4.59
C ALA A 190 12.22 1.26 3.34
N THR A 191 11.93 2.56 3.43
CA THR A 191 11.96 3.47 2.27
C THR A 191 13.36 4.00 1.91
N GLN A 192 14.40 3.62 2.67
CA GLN A 192 15.76 4.08 2.44
C GLN A 192 16.43 3.33 1.27
N SER A 193 16.98 4.08 0.31
CA SER A 193 17.57 3.61 -0.95
C SER A 193 18.50 2.41 -0.83
N ARG A 194 19.34 2.38 0.22
CA ARG A 194 20.37 1.36 0.48
C ARG A 194 19.86 -0.09 0.60
N TRP A 195 18.56 -0.29 0.81
CA TRP A 195 17.93 -1.62 0.85
C TRP A 195 17.56 -2.17 -0.54
N TRP A 196 17.49 -1.30 -1.55
CA TRP A 196 16.86 -1.56 -2.84
C TRP A 196 17.90 -1.63 -3.95
N GLY A 197 18.39 -2.84 -4.22
CA GLY A 197 19.31 -3.10 -5.32
C GLY A 197 18.61 -3.18 -6.69
N GLY A 198 19.42 -3.27 -7.74
CA GLY A 198 18.94 -3.42 -9.12
C GLY A 198 18.29 -2.17 -9.70
N GLU A 199 17.57 -2.35 -10.81
CA GLU A 199 16.80 -1.29 -11.47
C GLU A 199 15.36 -1.73 -11.68
N PRO A 200 14.40 -1.14 -10.97
CA PRO A 200 12.98 -1.36 -11.23
C PRO A 200 12.55 -0.74 -12.56
N ILE A 201 11.57 -1.34 -13.22
CA ILE A 201 11.04 -0.91 -14.52
C ILE A 201 10.53 0.55 -14.53
N TRP A 202 10.09 1.11 -13.39
CA TRP A 202 9.76 2.54 -13.32
C TRP A 202 11.00 3.46 -13.37
N VAL A 203 12.16 3.00 -12.89
CA VAL A 203 13.45 3.68 -13.04
C VAL A 203 13.92 3.58 -14.49
N THR A 204 13.79 2.41 -15.12
CA THR A 204 14.07 2.25 -16.57
C THR A 204 13.19 3.18 -17.41
N ALA A 205 11.89 3.22 -17.16
CA ALA A 205 10.97 4.16 -17.81
C ALA A 205 11.44 5.62 -17.64
N ARG A 206 11.79 6.03 -16.41
CA ARG A 206 12.31 7.37 -16.12
C ARG A 206 13.62 7.69 -16.85
N LYS A 207 14.55 6.74 -16.97
CA LYS A 207 15.80 6.88 -17.73
C LYS A 207 15.56 7.03 -19.24
N HIS A 208 14.51 6.41 -19.76
CA HIS A 208 14.08 6.52 -21.15
C HIS A 208 13.07 7.66 -21.41
N ASN A 209 13.00 8.66 -20.51
CA ASN A 209 12.11 9.83 -20.57
C ASN A 209 10.60 9.51 -20.59
N LEU A 210 10.21 8.30 -20.17
CA LEU A 210 8.82 7.88 -20.02
C LEU A 210 8.31 8.18 -18.61
N LYS A 211 7.05 8.61 -18.49
CA LYS A 211 6.41 8.83 -17.19
C LYS A 211 5.84 7.54 -16.62
N SER A 212 6.00 7.34 -15.32
CA SER A 212 5.56 6.13 -14.61
C SER A 212 4.75 6.47 -13.34
N ALA A 213 3.78 5.63 -13.01
CA ALA A 213 2.91 5.80 -11.84
C ALA A 213 2.70 4.48 -11.09
N THR A 214 2.63 4.53 -9.76
CA THR A 214 2.47 3.35 -8.92
C THR A 214 1.54 3.62 -7.73
N TYR A 215 0.44 2.89 -7.66
CA TYR A 215 -0.36 2.76 -6.45
C TYR A 215 0.19 1.57 -5.64
N PHE A 216 0.87 1.89 -4.54
CA PHE A 216 1.28 0.95 -3.48
C PHE A 216 2.27 -0.19 -3.84
N TRP A 217 2.92 -0.18 -5.01
CA TRP A 217 3.89 -1.23 -5.33
C TRP A 217 5.14 -1.21 -4.43
N VAL A 218 5.62 -2.41 -4.08
CA VAL A 218 6.79 -2.60 -3.21
C VAL A 218 8.03 -1.89 -3.77
N GLY A 219 8.63 -1.01 -2.96
CA GLY A 219 9.83 -0.25 -3.30
C GLY A 219 9.59 1.08 -4.02
N SER A 220 8.37 1.39 -4.47
CA SER A 220 8.14 2.58 -5.30
C SER A 220 8.25 3.93 -4.57
N ALA A 221 8.08 3.92 -3.24
CA ALA A 221 8.32 5.07 -2.37
C ALA A 221 9.81 5.36 -2.10
N SER A 222 10.68 4.39 -2.38
CA SER A 222 12.13 4.49 -2.19
C SER A 222 12.79 5.18 -3.38
N GLU A 223 13.82 5.99 -3.13
CA GLU A 223 14.63 6.57 -4.21
C GLU A 223 15.65 5.55 -4.69
N ILE A 224 15.52 5.06 -5.93
CA ILE A 224 16.32 3.95 -6.45
C ILE A 224 17.10 4.48 -7.66
N ALA A 225 18.44 4.42 -7.56
CA ALA A 225 19.37 5.05 -8.50
C ALA A 225 19.08 6.55 -8.78
N GLY A 226 18.53 7.29 -7.81
CA GLY A 226 18.15 8.71 -7.96
C GLY A 226 16.74 8.94 -8.52
N TYR A 227 15.93 7.89 -8.69
CA TYR A 227 14.59 7.97 -9.27
C TYR A 227 13.50 7.41 -8.35
N ARG A 228 12.31 8.00 -8.47
CA ARG A 228 11.00 7.44 -8.10
C ARG A 228 10.10 7.46 -9.34
N PRO A 229 8.95 6.77 -9.34
CA PRO A 229 7.89 7.05 -10.31
C PRO A 229 7.52 8.55 -10.31
N ASN A 230 6.91 9.05 -11.38
CA ASN A 230 6.38 10.42 -11.42
C ASN A 230 5.25 10.61 -10.41
N TYR A 231 4.40 9.60 -10.25
CA TYR A 231 3.25 9.62 -9.34
C TYR A 231 3.28 8.35 -8.47
N TRP A 232 3.36 8.50 -7.16
CA TRP A 232 3.46 7.38 -6.22
C TRP A 232 2.82 7.75 -4.88
N TYR A 233 2.42 6.73 -4.13
CA TYR A 233 1.83 6.89 -2.79
C TYR A 233 2.59 6.05 -1.77
N LEU A 234 2.71 6.57 -0.54
CA LEU A 234 3.07 5.75 0.62
C LEU A 234 1.94 4.73 0.88
N TYR A 235 2.28 3.49 1.20
CA TYR A 235 1.29 2.44 1.46
C TYR A 235 0.37 2.79 2.63
N ASP A 236 -0.94 2.75 2.38
CA ASP A 236 -1.99 2.84 3.39
C ASP A 236 -3.09 1.80 3.10
N GLY A 237 -3.17 0.77 3.93
CA GLY A 237 -4.17 -0.29 3.81
C GLY A 237 -5.61 0.16 4.06
N ALA A 238 -5.84 1.37 4.58
CA ALA A 238 -7.19 1.93 4.75
C ALA A 238 -7.79 2.46 3.44
N VAL A 239 -6.97 2.70 2.40
CA VAL A 239 -7.44 3.18 1.10
C VAL A 239 -8.17 2.08 0.35
N SER A 240 -9.43 2.33 -0.01
CA SER A 240 -10.30 1.36 -0.67
C SER A 240 -9.74 0.92 -2.02
N PHE A 241 -10.07 -0.29 -2.46
CA PHE A 241 -9.57 -0.79 -3.74
C PHE A 241 -10.13 0.01 -4.94
N MET A 242 -11.34 0.55 -4.85
CA MET A 242 -11.89 1.42 -5.90
C MET A 242 -11.16 2.76 -6.02
N ASP A 243 -10.67 3.35 -4.93
CA ASP A 243 -9.85 4.58 -5.01
C ASP A 243 -8.56 4.36 -5.83
N ARG A 244 -8.00 3.14 -5.78
CA ARG A 244 -6.82 2.74 -6.57
C ARG A 244 -7.17 2.62 -8.06
N VAL A 245 -8.35 2.09 -8.39
CA VAL A 245 -8.89 2.00 -9.77
C VAL A 245 -9.25 3.38 -10.33
N ASP A 246 -9.92 4.22 -9.54
CA ASP A 246 -10.26 5.59 -9.92
C ASP A 246 -9.00 6.43 -10.16
N GLN A 247 -7.92 6.20 -9.41
CA GLN A 247 -6.65 6.88 -9.64
C GLN A 247 -5.94 6.40 -10.91
N PHE A 248 -6.09 5.14 -11.31
CA PHE A 248 -5.68 4.69 -12.65
C PHE A 248 -6.41 5.46 -13.75
N PHE A 249 -7.74 5.65 -13.64
CA PHE A 249 -8.48 6.45 -14.61
C PHE A 249 -8.06 7.94 -14.61
N LYS A 250 -7.83 8.53 -13.43
CA LYS A 250 -7.27 9.90 -13.30
C LYS A 250 -5.88 10.04 -13.92
N TRP A 251 -5.04 9.00 -13.90
CA TRP A 251 -3.73 8.99 -14.56
C TRP A 251 -3.82 8.80 -16.07
N ILE A 252 -4.63 7.87 -16.54
CA ILE A 252 -4.71 7.56 -17.98
C ILE A 252 -5.44 8.65 -18.77
N GLU A 253 -6.30 9.44 -18.14
CA GLU A 253 -6.97 10.60 -18.75
C GLU A 253 -6.08 11.87 -18.82
N MET A 254 -4.85 11.86 -18.28
CA MET A 254 -3.94 13.01 -18.30
C MET A 254 -3.50 13.44 -19.72
N PRO A 255 -3.14 14.73 -19.93
CA PRO A 255 -2.46 15.22 -21.14
C PRO A 255 -1.26 14.35 -21.55
N GLU A 256 -0.93 14.26 -22.83
CA GLU A 256 0.08 13.30 -23.31
C GLU A 256 1.49 13.54 -22.75
N ASP A 257 1.86 14.78 -22.48
CA ASP A 257 3.11 15.15 -21.83
C ASP A 257 3.11 14.86 -20.32
N GLU A 258 1.94 14.77 -19.67
CA GLU A 258 1.78 14.41 -18.25
C GLU A 258 1.55 12.92 -18.00
N ARG A 259 0.87 12.23 -18.93
CA ARG A 259 0.34 10.89 -18.76
C ARG A 259 1.44 9.83 -18.53
N PRO A 260 1.32 9.00 -17.48
CA PRO A 260 2.14 7.81 -17.32
C PRO A 260 1.94 6.82 -18.47
N THR A 261 3.03 6.36 -19.08
CA THR A 261 3.00 5.23 -20.04
C THR A 261 3.08 3.88 -19.32
N MET A 262 3.45 3.86 -18.04
CA MET A 262 3.30 2.69 -17.17
C MET A 262 2.58 3.08 -15.88
N MET A 263 1.52 2.36 -15.57
CA MET A 263 0.74 2.45 -14.34
C MET A 263 0.77 1.10 -13.63
N ILE A 264 0.97 1.12 -12.32
CA ILE A 264 1.01 -0.10 -11.50
C ILE A 264 -0.01 0.03 -10.37
N LEU A 265 -0.87 -0.97 -10.20
CA LEU A 265 -1.81 -1.08 -9.09
C LEU A 265 -1.47 -2.31 -8.24
N TYR A 266 -1.64 -2.19 -6.92
CA TYR A 266 -1.43 -3.29 -5.97
C TYR A 266 -2.68 -3.48 -5.09
N PHE A 267 -3.08 -4.73 -4.92
CA PHE A 267 -4.17 -5.17 -4.05
C PHE A 267 -3.66 -6.27 -3.11
N ASP A 268 -3.96 -6.11 -1.81
CA ASP A 268 -3.44 -6.92 -0.70
C ASP A 268 -4.36 -8.11 -0.30
N GLU A 269 -5.47 -8.27 -1.01
CA GLU A 269 -6.34 -9.45 -0.99
C GLU A 269 -6.16 -10.27 -2.29
N PRO A 270 -6.32 -11.61 -2.27
CA PRO A 270 -6.87 -12.44 -1.19
C PRO A 270 -5.88 -12.90 -0.11
N ASP A 271 -4.60 -12.45 -0.09
CA ASP A 271 -3.64 -12.92 0.94
C ASP A 271 -4.07 -12.57 2.38
N VAL A 272 -4.67 -11.41 2.63
CA VAL A 272 -5.17 -11.04 3.97
C VAL A 272 -6.23 -12.05 4.45
N ALA A 273 -7.28 -12.29 3.68
CA ALA A 273 -8.33 -13.25 4.00
C ALA A 273 -7.80 -14.69 4.09
N ALA A 274 -6.92 -15.09 3.17
CA ALA A 274 -6.36 -16.44 3.14
C ALA A 274 -5.34 -16.71 4.26
N ARG A 275 -4.64 -15.68 4.76
CA ARG A 275 -3.83 -15.77 5.99
C ARG A 275 -4.70 -15.88 7.25
N GLY A 276 -5.85 -15.21 7.28
CA GLY A 276 -6.78 -15.24 8.43
C GLY A 276 -7.58 -16.54 8.53
N HIS A 277 -8.13 -17.02 7.42
CA HIS A 277 -9.14 -18.10 7.37
C HIS A 277 -8.63 -19.38 6.68
N GLY A 278 -7.46 -19.32 6.04
CA GLY A 278 -6.89 -20.38 5.21
C GLY A 278 -7.27 -20.24 3.74
N PRO A 279 -6.47 -20.79 2.80
CA PRO A 279 -6.71 -20.63 1.36
C PRO A 279 -8.09 -21.11 0.90
N ASP A 280 -8.57 -22.21 1.47
CA ASP A 280 -9.70 -22.98 0.94
C ASP A 280 -11.05 -22.53 1.57
N SER A 281 -11.09 -21.34 2.16
CA SER A 281 -12.21 -20.80 2.95
C SER A 281 -13.24 -20.03 2.10
N PRO A 282 -14.47 -19.78 2.61
CA PRO A 282 -15.45 -18.94 1.92
C PRO A 282 -15.03 -17.47 1.84
N GLU A 283 -14.34 -16.93 2.85
CA GLU A 283 -13.84 -15.55 2.85
C GLU A 283 -12.90 -15.30 1.67
N VAL A 284 -12.10 -16.31 1.28
CA VAL A 284 -11.26 -16.25 0.08
C VAL A 284 -12.10 -16.28 -1.21
N ASN A 285 -13.25 -16.97 -1.25
CA ASN A 285 -14.16 -16.87 -2.42
C ASN A 285 -14.69 -15.44 -2.58
N GLU A 286 -15.06 -14.79 -1.48
CA GLU A 286 -15.59 -13.42 -1.52
C GLU A 286 -14.53 -12.42 -1.96
N GLN A 287 -13.27 -12.56 -1.51
CA GLN A 287 -12.19 -11.72 -2.01
C GLN A 287 -11.82 -11.98 -3.47
N ILE A 288 -11.96 -13.22 -3.97
CA ILE A 288 -11.81 -13.48 -5.42
C ILE A 288 -12.88 -12.73 -6.22
N LYS A 289 -14.13 -12.63 -5.74
CA LYS A 289 -15.17 -11.80 -6.38
C LYS A 289 -14.80 -10.32 -6.36
N VAL A 290 -14.35 -9.79 -5.22
CA VAL A 290 -13.91 -8.39 -5.10
C VAL A 290 -12.81 -8.05 -6.11
N ILE A 291 -11.78 -8.90 -6.25
CA ILE A 291 -10.72 -8.69 -7.24
C ILE A 291 -11.25 -8.81 -8.69
N ASP A 292 -12.22 -9.69 -8.93
CA ASP A 292 -12.87 -9.83 -10.24
C ASP A 292 -13.75 -8.62 -10.61
N ASP A 293 -14.47 -8.04 -9.65
CA ASP A 293 -15.28 -6.84 -9.83
C ASP A 293 -14.41 -5.60 -10.09
N LEU A 294 -13.25 -5.48 -9.44
CA LEU A 294 -12.25 -4.44 -9.76
C LEU A 294 -11.73 -4.59 -11.20
N MET A 295 -11.41 -5.81 -11.63
CA MET A 295 -11.03 -6.08 -13.01
C MET A 295 -12.18 -5.81 -13.99
N GLY A 296 -13.43 -6.10 -13.59
CA GLY A 296 -14.64 -5.71 -14.30
C GLY A 296 -14.74 -4.19 -14.48
N ALA A 297 -14.53 -3.42 -13.42
CA ALA A 297 -14.55 -1.96 -13.45
C ALA A 297 -13.44 -1.36 -14.34
N ILE A 298 -12.22 -1.90 -14.27
CA ILE A 298 -11.10 -1.51 -15.16
C ILE A 298 -11.47 -1.77 -16.64
N LEU A 299 -11.92 -2.98 -16.97
CA LEU A 299 -12.23 -3.37 -18.34
C LEU A 299 -13.47 -2.65 -18.90
N HIS A 300 -14.47 -2.39 -18.06
CA HIS A 300 -15.66 -1.62 -18.44
C HIS A 300 -15.30 -0.14 -18.66
N GLY A 301 -14.63 0.49 -17.70
CA GLY A 301 -14.27 1.90 -17.77
C GLY A 301 -13.32 2.22 -18.93
N LEU A 302 -12.44 1.29 -19.31
CA LEU A 302 -11.63 1.41 -20.54
C LEU A 302 -12.49 1.31 -21.81
N LYS A 303 -13.47 0.40 -21.84
CA LYS A 303 -14.40 0.25 -22.97
C LYS A 303 -15.29 1.49 -23.16
N GLU A 304 -15.80 2.07 -22.08
CA GLU A 304 -16.59 3.31 -22.12
C GLU A 304 -15.80 4.51 -22.67
N ARG A 305 -14.47 4.47 -22.55
CA ARG A 305 -13.54 5.48 -23.06
C ARG A 305 -13.01 5.17 -24.46
N GLY A 306 -13.40 4.04 -25.07
CA GLY A 306 -12.87 3.57 -26.35
C GLY A 306 -11.40 3.11 -26.29
N MET A 307 -10.85 2.87 -25.09
CA MET A 307 -9.44 2.56 -24.84
C MET A 307 -9.12 1.06 -24.78
N GLN A 308 -10.14 0.19 -24.83
CA GLN A 308 -10.03 -1.24 -24.54
C GLN A 308 -9.01 -2.00 -25.42
N ASP A 309 -8.77 -1.54 -26.65
CA ASP A 309 -7.87 -2.19 -27.61
C ASP A 309 -6.50 -1.47 -27.72
N CYS A 310 -6.22 -0.48 -26.87
CA CYS A 310 -4.97 0.30 -26.92
C CYS A 310 -4.27 0.52 -25.56
N VAL A 311 -4.65 -0.26 -24.55
CA VAL A 311 -3.96 -0.35 -23.25
C VAL A 311 -3.53 -1.80 -23.01
N ASN A 312 -2.23 -2.02 -22.79
CA ASN A 312 -1.71 -3.33 -22.39
C ASN A 312 -2.04 -3.55 -20.91
N ILE A 313 -2.58 -4.71 -20.55
CA ILE A 313 -2.89 -5.06 -19.16
C ILE A 313 -2.17 -6.36 -18.80
N ILE A 314 -1.44 -6.37 -17.68
CA ILE A 314 -0.88 -7.57 -17.07
C ILE A 314 -1.53 -7.72 -15.69
N LEU A 315 -2.24 -8.82 -15.47
CA LEU A 315 -2.71 -9.24 -14.15
C LEU A 315 -1.78 -10.34 -13.63
N THR A 316 -1.23 -10.18 -12.44
CA THR A 316 -0.27 -11.13 -11.86
C THR A 316 -0.37 -11.22 -10.34
N ALA A 317 0.25 -12.27 -9.78
CA ALA A 317 0.38 -12.52 -8.36
C ALA A 317 1.85 -12.73 -7.99
N ASN A 318 2.19 -12.45 -6.74
CA ASN A 318 3.56 -12.58 -6.22
C ASN A 318 3.88 -13.99 -5.69
N HIS A 319 2.92 -14.64 -5.05
CA HIS A 319 3.00 -16.01 -4.53
C HIS A 319 1.60 -16.58 -4.32
N GLY A 320 1.53 -17.90 -4.17
CA GLY A 320 0.35 -18.60 -3.68
C GLY A 320 0.44 -18.89 -2.18
N ILE A 321 -0.70 -19.21 -1.56
CA ILE A 321 -0.79 -19.46 -0.12
C ILE A 321 -1.20 -20.92 0.23
N ARG A 322 -0.69 -21.44 1.35
CA ARG A 322 -0.83 -22.85 1.76
C ARG A 322 -1.37 -23.00 3.19
N LYS A 323 -2.33 -23.91 3.37
CA LYS A 323 -2.92 -24.26 4.68
C LYS A 323 -1.91 -24.90 5.61
N THR A 324 -1.54 -24.20 6.68
CA THR A 324 -0.76 -24.71 7.82
C THR A 324 -1.65 -25.53 8.76
N CYS A 325 -1.05 -26.31 9.67
CA CYS A 325 -1.79 -26.99 10.74
C CYS A 325 -0.86 -27.26 11.94
N CYS A 326 -1.41 -27.23 13.15
CA CYS A 326 -0.64 -27.24 14.41
C CYS A 326 0.19 -28.51 14.64
N ASN A 327 -0.15 -29.63 14.00
CA ASN A 327 0.61 -30.88 14.05
C ASN A 327 1.80 -30.94 13.07
N ARG A 328 2.01 -29.91 12.23
CA ARG A 328 3.12 -29.79 11.28
C ARG A 328 3.99 -28.58 11.60
N ILE A 329 4.38 -28.45 12.87
CA ILE A 329 5.25 -27.39 13.39
C ILE A 329 6.53 -28.02 13.95
N ILE A 330 7.68 -27.61 13.42
CA ILE A 330 9.00 -27.94 13.98
C ILE A 330 9.40 -26.83 14.94
N TYR A 331 9.55 -27.18 16.21
CA TYR A 331 10.01 -26.29 17.27
C TYR A 331 11.54 -26.39 17.37
N PHE A 332 12.25 -25.40 16.82
CA PHE A 332 13.70 -25.42 16.64
C PHE A 332 14.49 -25.58 17.96
N ASP A 333 13.97 -24.98 19.03
CA ASP A 333 14.44 -25.03 20.41
C ASP A 333 14.38 -26.44 21.04
N LYS A 334 13.60 -27.37 20.47
CA LYS A 334 13.61 -28.79 20.89
C LYS A 334 14.81 -29.59 20.32
N TYR A 335 15.55 -29.02 19.37
CA TYR A 335 16.64 -29.71 18.67
C TYR A 335 17.98 -28.96 18.79
N VAL A 336 17.97 -27.64 18.99
CA VAL A 336 19.16 -26.80 19.03
C VAL A 336 19.12 -25.86 20.23
N ASN A 337 20.22 -25.76 20.97
CA ASN A 337 20.37 -24.79 22.05
C ASN A 337 20.40 -23.35 21.49
N THR A 338 19.36 -22.56 21.79
CA THR A 338 19.18 -21.21 21.27
C THR A 338 19.89 -20.11 22.08
N THR A 339 20.69 -20.44 23.10
CA THR A 339 21.45 -19.44 23.88
C THR A 339 22.31 -18.54 22.99
N ASN A 340 22.98 -19.09 21.96
CA ASN A 340 23.87 -18.34 21.07
C ASN A 340 23.27 -18.00 19.69
N VAL A 341 21.99 -18.32 19.45
CA VAL A 341 21.35 -18.22 18.13
C VAL A 341 20.03 -17.46 18.23
N SER A 342 19.78 -16.56 17.27
CA SER A 342 18.52 -15.84 17.09
C SER A 342 17.81 -16.34 15.84
N VAL A 343 16.60 -16.86 15.99
CA VAL A 343 15.66 -17.03 14.86
C VAL A 343 15.25 -15.64 14.37
N ARG A 344 15.35 -15.37 13.06
CA ARG A 344 15.06 -14.04 12.48
C ARG A 344 13.70 -13.99 11.77
N ASN A 345 13.36 -15.04 11.02
CA ASN A 345 12.04 -15.34 10.46
C ASN A 345 11.61 -16.77 10.81
N SER A 346 10.31 -17.04 10.72
CA SER A 346 9.71 -18.36 10.95
C SER A 346 8.49 -18.61 10.04
N GLY A 347 8.02 -19.87 10.04
CA GLY A 347 6.95 -20.34 9.16
C GLY A 347 7.50 -21.20 8.02
N GLY A 348 6.87 -21.13 6.82
CA GLY A 348 7.29 -21.90 5.64
C GLY A 348 8.67 -21.54 5.06
N PHE A 349 9.27 -20.45 5.54
CA PHE A 349 10.69 -20.11 5.41
C PHE A 349 11.13 -19.57 6.76
N GLY A 350 12.32 -19.97 7.22
CA GLY A 350 12.92 -19.48 8.46
C GLY A 350 14.43 -19.47 8.36
N ASP A 351 15.03 -18.46 8.98
CA ASP A 351 16.46 -18.21 9.01
C ASP A 351 16.94 -17.99 10.45
N ILE A 352 18.19 -18.37 10.69
CA ILE A 352 18.85 -18.28 11.99
C ILE A 352 20.16 -17.50 11.84
N GLN A 353 20.50 -16.71 12.86
CA GLN A 353 21.74 -15.96 12.91
C GLN A 353 22.41 -16.16 14.27
N THR A 354 23.73 -16.27 14.31
CA THR A 354 24.48 -16.19 15.57
C THR A 354 24.20 -14.86 16.26
N LYS A 355 24.15 -14.89 17.60
CA LYS A 355 24.24 -13.67 18.40
C LYS A 355 25.69 -13.18 18.36
N SER A 356 25.88 -11.87 18.29
CA SER A 356 27.19 -11.23 18.20
C SER A 356 28.10 -11.68 19.35
N GLY A 357 29.26 -12.27 19.03
CA GLY A 357 30.27 -12.70 20.00
C GLY A 357 30.69 -14.18 19.91
N GLN A 358 29.98 -15.04 19.17
CA GLN A 358 30.38 -16.44 18.96
C GLN A 358 30.32 -16.89 17.49
N VAL A 359 31.24 -16.34 16.70
CA VAL A 359 31.83 -17.07 15.56
C VAL A 359 33.24 -17.41 15.99
N SER A 360 33.52 -18.67 16.28
CA SER A 360 34.89 -19.11 16.50
C SER A 360 35.59 -19.23 15.14
N ASP A 361 36.60 -18.42 14.88
CA ASP A 361 37.52 -18.66 13.77
C ASP A 361 38.31 -19.96 14.04
N ARG A 362 37.73 -21.06 13.59
CA ARG A 362 38.40 -22.34 13.35
C ARG A 362 38.35 -22.60 11.86
N ARG A 363 39.33 -22.04 11.16
CA ARG A 363 39.81 -22.53 9.87
C ARG A 363 41.05 -23.38 10.12
#